data_AF-A0A1V4RZB6-F1
#
_entry.id   AF-A0A1V4RZB6-F1
#
_cell.length_a   1.000
_cell.length_b   1.000
_cell.length_c   1.000
_cell.angle_alpha   90.00
_cell.angle_beta   90.00
_cell.angle_gamma   90.00
#
_symmetry.space_group_name_H-M   'P 1'
#
loop_
_entity.id
_entity.type
_entity.pdbx_description
1 polymer ?
#
loop_
_entity_poly.entity_id
_entity_poly.type
_entity_poly.pdbx_seq_one_letter_code
_entity_poly.pdbx_strand_id
1 'polypeptide(L)'
;MRKKHSRISILLALALLICFCGGNETVFAGKDKSKTLLKQADKCRDGLFSSAKQRKYRHRWMRCIQKYDMISTRYPKSEAAPWALFKEADLYKRLYRYSGLSKDLEKSIELFRKVAEEYPDHRLADDAQYRVGEIFYYQKKDLPQSYIEFLKVDIKFPKGDMRSRARARLEKLSAFLGKKEEARLAKKNSRDPSKPVYVKDIRHWSTQNYTRVVVDMADRITYRHHLLRRDPALKKPGRLPWPDSLVSM
;
A
#
# COMPACT_ATOMS: atom_id res chain seq x y z
N MET A 1 87.89 1.37 -14.53
CA MET A 1 86.83 0.33 -14.64
C MET A 1 86.28 0.01 -13.26
N ARG A 2 84.94 -0.20 -13.16
CA ARG A 2 84.11 -0.72 -12.02
C ARG A 2 83.80 0.28 -10.89
N LYS A 3 82.62 0.95 -10.95
CA LYS A 3 81.30 0.63 -10.31
C LYS A 3 81.32 0.96 -8.80
N LYS A 4 80.77 2.06 -8.26
CA LYS A 4 79.44 2.73 -8.30
C LYS A 4 78.26 1.87 -7.78
N HIS A 5 77.69 2.38 -6.67
CA HIS A 5 76.38 2.12 -6.05
C HIS A 5 76.17 0.87 -5.19
N SER A 6 75.98 1.06 -3.88
CA SER A 6 74.88 0.45 -3.11
C SER A 6 74.88 0.94 -1.65
N ARG A 7 74.33 2.14 -1.40
CA ARG A 7 73.87 2.60 -0.06
C ARG A 7 72.76 3.66 -0.20
N ILE A 8 71.77 3.37 -1.04
CA ILE A 8 70.51 4.12 -1.11
C ILE A 8 69.47 3.04 -1.32
N SER A 9 68.63 2.74 -0.31
CA SER A 9 67.32 2.06 -0.43
C SER A 9 66.76 1.51 0.90
N ILE A 10 67.10 2.03 2.10
CA ILE A 10 66.40 1.61 3.34
C ILE A 10 66.17 2.81 4.29
N LEU A 11 65.69 3.94 3.76
CA LEU A 11 65.24 5.08 4.58
C LEU A 11 63.97 5.74 4.01
N LEU A 12 63.03 4.95 3.49
CA LEU A 12 61.80 5.49 2.88
C LEU A 12 60.60 4.52 2.95
N ALA A 13 60.42 3.84 4.09
CA ALA A 13 59.30 2.92 4.28
C ALA A 13 58.75 2.88 5.72
N LEU A 14 58.77 4.00 6.45
CA LEU A 14 58.06 4.10 7.74
C LEU A 14 57.49 5.50 7.99
N ALA A 15 56.85 6.09 6.97
CA ALA A 15 56.12 7.35 7.07
C ALA A 15 54.83 7.31 6.24
N LEU A 16 54.10 6.20 6.30
CA LEU A 16 52.83 6.03 5.59
C LEU A 16 51.87 5.14 6.41
N LEU A 17 51.61 5.53 7.66
CA LEU A 17 50.59 4.89 8.48
C LEU A 17 49.94 5.82 9.52
N ILE A 18 49.70 7.08 9.17
CA ILE A 18 48.80 7.97 9.93
C ILE A 18 48.05 8.86 8.94
N CYS A 19 47.04 8.30 8.25
CA CYS A 19 46.00 9.09 7.61
C CYS A 19 44.76 8.24 7.29
N PHE A 20 44.18 7.62 8.31
CA PHE A 20 42.85 7.01 8.21
C PHE A 20 41.97 7.35 9.42
N CYS A 21 41.92 8.66 9.76
CA CYS A 21 40.82 9.25 10.51
C CYS A 21 40.02 10.14 9.54
N GLY A 22 39.44 9.51 8.52
CA GLY A 22 38.60 10.18 7.53
C GLY A 22 37.27 9.45 7.42
N GLY A 23 36.25 9.99 8.08
CA GLY A 23 34.85 9.67 7.77
C GLY A 23 34.00 9.16 8.92
N ASN A 24 33.85 9.93 10.00
CA ASN A 24 32.69 9.81 10.88
C ASN A 24 32.27 11.19 11.44
N GLU A 25 32.20 12.19 10.57
CA GLU A 25 31.43 13.42 10.82
C GLU A 25 30.52 13.60 9.60
N THR A 26 29.19 13.48 9.69
CA THR A 26 28.32 14.64 9.98
C THR A 26 26.83 14.20 10.10
N VAL A 27 26.52 13.04 10.68
CA VAL A 27 25.11 12.63 10.82
C VAL A 27 24.36 13.46 11.88
N PHE A 28 25.06 14.02 12.87
CA PHE A 28 24.45 14.77 13.97
C PHE A 28 23.97 16.18 13.57
N ALA A 29 24.73 16.91 12.76
CA ALA A 29 24.35 18.26 12.31
C ALA A 29 23.09 18.28 11.42
N GLY A 30 22.88 17.22 10.63
CA GLY A 30 21.67 17.09 9.79
C GLY A 30 20.38 16.87 10.58
N LYS A 31 20.45 16.17 11.73
CA LYS A 31 19.28 15.88 12.59
C LYS A 31 18.65 17.16 13.14
N ASP A 32 19.46 18.07 13.65
CA ASP A 32 18.97 19.32 14.23
C ASP A 32 18.35 20.26 13.18
N LYS A 33 18.96 20.32 11.99
CA LYS A 33 18.44 21.08 10.86
C LYS A 33 17.08 20.57 10.37
N SER A 34 16.91 19.25 10.23
CA SER A 34 15.64 18.65 9.78
C SER A 34 14.47 18.97 10.72
N LYS A 35 14.70 18.96 12.05
CA LYS A 35 13.71 19.34 13.06
C LYS A 35 13.34 20.82 12.98
N THR A 36 14.33 21.69 12.77
CA THR A 36 14.10 23.13 12.60
C THR A 36 13.27 23.42 11.34
N LEU A 37 13.58 22.75 10.23
CA LEU A 37 12.80 22.86 8.99
C LEU A 37 11.36 22.37 9.17
N LEU A 38 11.16 21.28 9.93
CA LEU A 38 9.82 20.79 10.25
C LEU A 38 9.00 21.83 11.02
N LYS A 39 9.58 22.47 12.05
CA LYS A 39 8.93 23.56 12.79
C LYS A 39 8.55 24.74 11.87
N GLN A 40 9.40 25.08 10.91
CA GLN A 40 9.12 26.14 9.93
C GLN A 40 7.98 25.75 8.97
N ALA A 41 7.93 24.50 8.53
CA ALA A 41 6.85 23.97 7.71
C ALA A 41 5.51 23.96 8.47
N ASP A 42 5.55 23.59 9.76
CA ASP A 42 4.41 23.65 10.66
C ASP A 42 3.90 25.09 10.83
N LYS A 43 4.78 26.06 11.08
CA LYS A 43 4.40 27.48 11.17
C LYS A 43 3.76 28.00 9.87
N CYS A 44 4.26 27.56 8.70
CA CYS A 44 3.65 27.91 7.41
C CYS A 44 2.22 27.37 7.31
N ARG A 45 2.05 26.09 7.63
CA ARG A 45 0.76 25.39 7.64
C ARG A 45 -0.23 26.07 8.58
N ASP A 46 0.20 26.42 9.78
CA ASP A 46 -0.67 27.05 10.78
C ASP A 46 -1.10 28.45 10.32
N GLY A 47 -0.19 29.22 9.70
CA GLY A 47 -0.52 30.50 9.06
C GLY A 47 -1.47 30.38 7.85
N LEU A 48 -1.41 29.28 7.10
CA LEU A 48 -2.39 28.98 6.05
C LEU A 48 -3.77 28.69 6.65
N PHE A 49 -3.82 27.95 7.77
CA PHE A 49 -5.07 27.59 8.44
C PHE A 49 -5.68 28.70 9.29
N SER A 50 -4.91 29.70 9.71
CA SER A 50 -5.45 30.86 10.45
C SER A 50 -6.32 31.79 9.59
N SER A 51 -6.24 31.71 8.25
CA SER A 51 -7.00 32.59 7.37
C SER A 51 -7.80 31.84 6.31
N ALA A 52 -9.13 31.98 6.37
CA ALA A 52 -10.03 31.44 5.35
C ALA A 52 -9.75 32.03 3.95
N LYS A 53 -9.37 33.32 3.88
CA LYS A 53 -8.97 33.98 2.62
C LYS A 53 -7.73 33.30 2.03
N GLN A 54 -6.75 32.93 2.85
CA GLN A 54 -5.54 32.28 2.35
C GLN A 54 -5.82 30.90 1.74
N ARG A 55 -6.71 30.12 2.35
CA ARG A 55 -7.08 28.78 1.86
C ARG A 55 -7.74 28.75 0.50
N LYS A 56 -8.29 29.87 0.02
CA LYS A 56 -8.86 29.94 -1.34
C LYS A 56 -7.81 29.85 -2.44
N TYR A 57 -6.54 30.13 -2.15
CA TYR A 57 -5.50 30.26 -3.17
C TYR A 57 -4.53 29.09 -3.15
N ARG A 58 -4.55 28.26 -4.21
CA ARG A 58 -3.67 27.08 -4.38
C ARG A 58 -2.19 27.38 -4.14
N HIS A 59 -1.67 28.50 -4.62
CA HIS A 59 -0.25 28.84 -4.45
C HIS A 59 0.18 28.95 -2.97
N ARG A 60 -0.74 29.31 -2.06
CA ARG A 60 -0.46 29.36 -0.62
C ARG A 60 -0.33 27.97 -0.01
N TRP A 61 -1.11 27.01 -0.48
CA TRP A 61 -0.95 25.60 -0.12
C TRP A 61 0.38 25.05 -0.61
N MET A 62 0.68 25.26 -1.90
CA MET A 62 1.90 24.75 -2.53
C MET A 62 3.16 25.28 -1.84
N ARG A 63 3.17 26.53 -1.40
CA ARG A 63 4.27 27.12 -0.62
C ARG A 63 4.58 26.33 0.66
N CYS A 64 3.56 25.88 1.40
CA CYS A 64 3.76 25.10 2.62
C CYS A 64 4.08 23.63 2.31
N ILE A 65 3.44 23.05 1.29
CA ILE A 65 3.73 21.69 0.80
C ILE A 65 5.22 21.56 0.45
N GLN A 66 5.77 22.49 -0.32
CA GLN A 66 7.20 22.51 -0.70
C GLN A 66 8.16 22.52 0.49
N LYS A 67 7.75 23.09 1.63
CA LYS A 67 8.59 23.07 2.85
C LYS A 67 8.67 21.67 3.47
N TYR A 68 7.59 20.90 3.42
CA TYR A 68 7.60 19.50 3.86
C TYR A 68 8.34 18.60 2.87
N ASP A 69 8.08 18.76 1.57
CA ASP A 69 8.74 18.01 0.50
C ASP A 69 10.26 18.12 0.60
N MET A 70 10.79 19.33 0.82
CA MET A 70 12.23 19.55 1.01
C MET A 70 12.82 18.71 2.14
N ILE A 71 12.09 18.49 3.24
CA ILE A 71 12.59 17.71 4.38
C ILE A 71 12.70 16.24 3.99
N SER A 72 11.65 15.69 3.39
CA SER A 72 11.64 14.28 2.98
C SER A 72 12.65 13.98 1.87
N THR A 73 12.88 14.95 0.98
CA THR A 73 13.85 14.82 -0.12
C THR A 73 15.30 15.00 0.33
N ARG A 74 15.60 15.99 1.19
CA ARG A 74 17.00 16.28 1.61
C ARG A 74 17.44 15.51 2.85
N TYR A 75 16.51 15.07 3.69
CA TYR A 75 16.78 14.40 4.95
C TYR A 75 15.93 13.12 5.13
N PRO A 76 15.89 12.19 4.15
CA PRO A 76 14.99 11.03 4.18
C PRO A 76 15.22 10.12 5.39
N LYS A 77 16.45 10.02 5.90
CA LYS A 77 16.78 9.18 7.07
C LYS A 77 16.60 9.90 8.42
N SER A 78 16.04 11.10 8.43
CA SER A 78 15.85 11.88 9.67
C SER A 78 14.54 11.51 10.36
N GLU A 79 14.50 11.67 11.68
CA GLU A 79 13.27 11.57 12.48
C GLU A 79 12.16 12.50 11.95
N ALA A 80 12.50 13.60 11.28
CA ALA A 80 11.54 14.55 10.75
C ALA A 80 10.90 14.11 9.41
N ALA A 81 11.51 13.18 8.67
CA ALA A 81 11.06 12.75 7.35
C ALA A 81 9.65 12.14 7.35
N PRO A 82 9.31 11.14 8.20
CA PRO A 82 7.95 10.57 8.22
C PRO A 82 6.91 11.62 8.63
N TRP A 83 7.24 12.54 9.54
CA TRP A 83 6.36 13.67 9.90
C TRP A 83 6.10 14.58 8.72
N ALA A 84 7.14 14.92 7.96
CA ALA A 84 7.03 15.79 6.81
C ALA A 84 6.16 15.17 5.71
N LEU A 85 6.44 13.93 5.32
CA LEU A 85 5.65 13.18 4.34
C LEU A 85 4.17 13.08 4.74
N PHE A 86 3.90 12.73 6.00
CA PHE A 86 2.53 12.60 6.50
C PHE A 86 1.77 13.94 6.45
N LYS A 87 2.41 15.03 6.86
CA LYS A 87 1.80 16.38 6.86
C LYS A 87 1.64 16.91 5.43
N GLU A 88 2.58 16.61 4.54
CA GLU A 88 2.48 16.91 3.11
C GLU A 88 1.26 16.21 2.49
N ALA A 89 1.11 14.91 2.75
CA ALA A 89 -0.02 14.11 2.29
C ALA A 89 -1.36 14.65 2.80
N ASP A 90 -1.45 15.05 4.08
CA ASP A 90 -2.67 15.66 4.65
C ASP A 90 -2.96 17.03 4.02
N LEU A 91 -1.92 17.83 3.71
CA LEU A 91 -2.09 19.09 2.98
C LEU A 91 -2.64 18.88 1.57
N TYR A 92 -2.12 17.91 0.83
CA TYR A 92 -2.66 17.55 -0.48
C TYR A 92 -4.10 17.06 -0.40
N LYS A 93 -4.45 16.21 0.57
CA LYS A 93 -5.83 15.74 0.82
C LYS A 93 -6.78 16.91 1.09
N ARG A 94 -6.34 17.89 1.87
CA ARG A 94 -7.12 19.08 2.18
C ARG A 94 -7.21 20.01 0.98
N LEU A 95 -6.12 20.20 0.24
CA LEU A 95 -6.09 21.00 -0.98
C LEU A 95 -7.07 20.47 -2.01
N TYR A 96 -7.19 19.14 -2.17
CA TYR A 96 -8.21 18.53 -3.01
C TYR A 96 -9.64 19.05 -2.71
N ARG A 97 -9.97 19.31 -1.44
CA ARG A 97 -11.29 19.86 -1.07
C ARG A 97 -11.53 21.29 -1.55
N TYR A 98 -10.46 22.03 -1.87
CA TYR A 98 -10.51 23.39 -2.39
C TYR A 98 -10.29 23.45 -3.90
N SER A 99 -9.39 22.62 -4.43
CA SER A 99 -9.03 22.61 -5.84
C SER A 99 -9.96 21.74 -6.69
N GLY A 100 -10.55 20.70 -6.11
CA GLY A 100 -11.29 19.65 -6.83
C GLY A 100 -10.42 18.78 -7.75
N LEU A 101 -9.10 19.00 -7.79
CA LEU A 101 -8.20 18.33 -8.72
C LEU A 101 -7.84 16.94 -8.21
N SER A 102 -8.25 15.89 -8.91
CA SER A 102 -7.91 14.50 -8.55
C SER A 102 -6.42 14.33 -8.30
N LYS A 103 -5.55 14.96 -9.11
CA LYS A 103 -4.08 14.89 -8.96
C LYS A 103 -3.59 15.21 -7.54
N ASP A 104 -4.26 16.11 -6.82
CA ASP A 104 -3.91 16.39 -5.41
C ASP A 104 -4.26 15.21 -4.50
N LEU A 105 -5.40 14.57 -4.73
CA LEU A 105 -5.82 13.39 -4.00
C LEU A 105 -4.93 12.19 -4.31
N GLU A 106 -4.55 11.98 -5.57
CA GLU A 106 -3.59 10.95 -5.96
C GLU A 106 -2.24 11.17 -5.28
N LYS A 107 -1.73 12.41 -5.26
CA LYS A 107 -0.46 12.73 -4.60
C LYS A 107 -0.53 12.50 -3.08
N SER A 108 -1.67 12.82 -2.46
CA SER A 108 -1.93 12.51 -1.05
C SER A 108 -1.85 11.01 -0.76
N ILE A 109 -2.49 10.17 -1.59
CA ILE A 109 -2.43 8.70 -1.46
C ILE A 109 -1.00 8.19 -1.61
N GLU A 110 -0.28 8.67 -2.63
CA GLU A 110 1.12 8.30 -2.88
C GLU A 110 2.00 8.58 -1.66
N LEU A 111 1.90 9.79 -1.09
CA LEU A 111 2.71 10.19 0.06
C LEU A 111 2.35 9.43 1.33
N PHE A 112 1.05 9.17 1.60
CA PHE A 112 0.66 8.34 2.74
C PHE A 112 1.17 6.89 2.59
N ARG A 113 1.08 6.30 1.38
CA ARG A 113 1.65 4.97 1.13
C ARG A 113 3.16 4.96 1.36
N LYS A 114 3.86 6.01 0.90
CA LYS A 114 5.29 6.18 1.14
C LYS A 114 5.64 6.15 2.63
N VAL A 115 4.86 6.81 3.49
CA VAL A 115 5.06 6.73 4.95
C VAL A 115 4.90 5.29 5.46
N ALA A 116 3.83 4.60 5.05
CA ALA A 116 3.55 3.24 5.49
C ALA A 116 4.55 2.20 4.99
N GLU A 117 5.17 2.44 3.82
CA GLU A 117 6.10 1.52 3.15
C GLU A 117 7.56 1.77 3.52
N GLU A 118 8.00 3.03 3.60
CA GLU A 118 9.39 3.38 3.88
C GLU A 118 9.70 3.50 5.38
N TYR A 119 8.67 3.74 6.22
CA TYR A 119 8.84 3.91 7.67
C TYR A 119 7.90 2.99 8.47
N PRO A 120 7.86 1.67 8.20
CA PRO A 120 6.85 0.75 8.75
C PRO A 120 6.86 0.65 10.28
N ASP A 121 8.00 0.89 10.93
CA ASP A 121 8.13 0.86 12.40
C ASP A 121 7.82 2.21 13.07
N HIS A 122 7.64 3.27 12.28
CA HIS A 122 7.30 4.58 12.83
C HIS A 122 5.81 4.63 13.19
N ARG A 123 5.47 5.28 14.31
CA ARG A 123 4.09 5.47 14.82
C ARG A 123 3.12 6.22 13.90
N LEU A 124 3.52 6.55 12.67
CA LEU A 124 2.65 7.18 11.67
C LEU A 124 2.34 6.21 10.51
N ALA A 125 2.94 5.03 10.48
CA ALA A 125 2.79 4.11 9.36
C ALA A 125 1.36 3.56 9.28
N ASP A 126 0.78 3.18 10.42
CA ASP A 126 -0.59 2.71 10.54
C ASP A 126 -1.61 3.85 10.37
N ASP A 127 -1.34 5.02 10.95
CA ASP A 127 -2.05 6.26 10.64
C ASP A 127 -2.12 6.50 9.13
N ALA A 128 -0.99 6.46 8.43
CA ALA A 128 -0.90 6.77 7.02
C ALA A 128 -1.67 5.75 6.17
N GLN A 129 -1.49 4.46 6.43
CA GLN A 129 -2.23 3.39 5.76
C GLN A 129 -3.74 3.51 6.02
N TYR A 130 -4.15 3.87 7.24
CA TYR A 130 -5.55 4.14 7.58
C TYR A 130 -6.09 5.35 6.81
N ARG A 131 -5.32 6.44 6.66
CA ARG A 131 -5.71 7.61 5.84
C ARG A 131 -5.95 7.25 4.39
N VAL A 132 -5.17 6.32 3.82
CA VAL A 132 -5.41 5.82 2.45
C VAL A 132 -6.79 5.15 2.36
N GLY A 133 -7.13 4.28 3.33
CA GLY A 133 -8.45 3.66 3.41
C GLY A 133 -9.59 4.66 3.53
N GLU A 134 -9.42 5.72 4.33
CA GLU A 134 -10.38 6.82 4.42
C GLU A 134 -10.52 7.58 3.09
N ILE A 135 -9.43 7.80 2.36
CA ILE A 135 -9.47 8.49 1.07
C ILE A 135 -10.33 7.71 0.07
N PHE A 136 -10.14 6.39 0.00
CA PHE A 136 -10.96 5.55 -0.88
C PHE A 136 -12.43 5.50 -0.43
N TYR A 137 -12.67 5.50 0.88
CA TYR A 137 -14.02 5.50 1.44
C TYR A 137 -14.79 6.80 1.14
N TYR A 138 -14.20 7.95 1.48
CA TYR A 138 -14.92 9.23 1.49
C TYR A 138 -14.81 9.99 0.18
N GLN A 139 -13.64 10.03 -0.44
CA GLN A 139 -13.39 10.85 -1.63
C GLN A 139 -13.59 10.05 -2.91
N LYS A 140 -12.96 8.88 -3.05
CA LYS A 140 -13.07 8.06 -4.28
C LYS A 140 -14.36 7.24 -4.35
N LYS A 141 -15.04 7.01 -3.21
CA LYS A 141 -16.22 6.15 -3.09
C LYS A 141 -16.00 4.72 -3.60
N ASP A 142 -14.75 4.27 -3.59
CA ASP A 142 -14.35 2.92 -3.96
C ASP A 142 -14.29 2.06 -2.69
N LEU A 143 -15.44 1.48 -2.36
CA LEU A 143 -15.60 0.68 -1.14
C LEU A 143 -14.76 -0.60 -1.14
N PRO A 144 -14.66 -1.38 -2.25
CA PRO A 144 -13.74 -2.51 -2.34
C PRO A 144 -12.29 -2.11 -2.08
N GLN A 145 -11.80 -1.03 -2.71
CA GLN A 145 -10.43 -0.59 -2.47
C GLN A 145 -10.26 -0.08 -1.03
N SER A 146 -11.23 0.65 -0.49
CA SER A 146 -11.22 1.07 0.92
C SER A 146 -11.10 -0.11 1.89
N TYR A 147 -11.84 -1.20 1.64
CA TYR A 147 -11.75 -2.44 2.40
C TYR A 147 -10.34 -3.02 2.37
N ILE A 148 -9.72 -3.12 1.17
CA ILE A 148 -8.34 -3.62 1.02
C ILE A 148 -7.35 -2.77 1.81
N GLU A 149 -7.47 -1.44 1.77
CA GLU A 149 -6.53 -0.55 2.46
C GLU A 149 -6.69 -0.58 3.98
N PHE A 150 -7.91 -0.76 4.50
CA PHE A 150 -8.12 -1.02 5.94
C PHE A 150 -7.62 -2.42 6.36
N LEU A 151 -7.76 -3.43 5.50
CA LEU A 151 -7.24 -4.78 5.75
C LEU A 151 -5.71 -4.76 5.88
N LYS A 152 -5.03 -3.97 5.05
CA LYS A 152 -3.58 -3.77 5.18
C LYS A 152 -3.20 -3.20 6.55
N VAL A 153 -4.02 -2.34 7.16
CA VAL A 153 -3.74 -1.84 8.52
C VAL A 153 -3.71 -3.00 9.52
N ASP A 154 -4.73 -3.87 9.50
CA ASP A 154 -4.86 -4.97 10.44
C ASP A 154 -3.74 -6.01 10.31
N ILE A 155 -3.30 -6.26 9.08
CA ILE A 155 -2.27 -7.26 8.78
C ILE A 155 -0.85 -6.70 9.01
N LYS A 156 -0.56 -5.50 8.49
CA LYS A 156 0.81 -4.94 8.51
C LYS A 156 1.18 -4.30 9.84
N PHE A 157 0.20 -3.78 10.59
CA PHE A 157 0.46 -3.04 11.83
C PHE A 157 -0.29 -3.65 13.01
N PRO A 158 0.06 -4.89 13.42
CA PRO A 158 -0.67 -5.61 14.47
C PRO A 158 -0.63 -4.93 15.84
N LYS A 159 0.37 -4.06 16.08
CA LYS A 159 0.55 -3.28 17.31
C LYS A 159 0.15 -1.80 17.18
N GLY A 160 -0.32 -1.38 15.99
CA GLY A 160 -0.69 0.00 15.69
C GLY A 160 -1.99 0.43 16.36
N ASP A 161 -2.12 1.72 16.70
CA ASP A 161 -3.31 2.27 17.36
C ASP A 161 -4.51 2.36 16.40
N MET A 162 -4.26 2.43 15.09
CA MET A 162 -5.30 2.44 14.06
C MET A 162 -5.93 1.08 13.81
N ARG A 163 -5.36 -0.02 14.33
CA ARG A 163 -5.84 -1.38 14.09
C ARG A 163 -7.30 -1.58 14.52
N SER A 164 -7.66 -1.12 15.72
CA SER A 164 -9.03 -1.25 16.23
C SER A 164 -10.03 -0.47 15.38
N ARG A 165 -9.67 0.76 14.97
CA ARG A 165 -10.49 1.58 14.07
C ARG A 165 -10.63 0.96 12.68
N ALA A 166 -9.57 0.38 12.14
CA ALA A 166 -9.59 -0.31 10.85
C ALA A 166 -10.54 -1.53 10.90
N ARG A 167 -10.50 -2.33 11.96
CA ARG A 167 -11.43 -3.46 12.14
C ARG A 167 -12.88 -3.04 12.17
N ALA A 168 -13.20 -1.98 12.91
CA ALA A 168 -14.56 -1.43 12.93
C ALA A 168 -15.02 -0.93 11.53
N ARG A 169 -14.08 -0.45 10.68
CA ARG A 169 -14.39 -0.11 9.28
C ARG A 169 -14.61 -1.35 8.42
N LEU A 170 -13.78 -2.37 8.59
CA LEU A 170 -13.87 -3.64 7.85
C LEU A 170 -15.20 -4.34 8.09
N GLU A 171 -15.67 -4.40 9.33
CA GLU A 171 -16.96 -5.00 9.69
C GLU A 171 -18.14 -4.28 9.00
N LYS A 172 -18.14 -2.95 9.04
CA LYS A 172 -19.17 -2.15 8.36
C LYS A 172 -19.13 -2.34 6.85
N LEU A 173 -17.93 -2.36 6.27
CA LEU A 173 -17.74 -2.54 4.83
C LEU A 173 -18.11 -3.96 4.38
N SER A 174 -17.76 -4.99 5.13
CA SER A 174 -18.09 -6.38 4.79
C SER A 174 -19.59 -6.60 4.83
N ALA A 175 -20.28 -6.10 5.86
CA ALA A 175 -21.73 -6.14 5.93
C ALA A 175 -22.40 -5.41 4.76
N PHE A 176 -21.91 -4.21 4.41
CA PHE A 176 -22.46 -3.44 3.29
C PHE A 176 -22.22 -4.13 1.93
N LEU A 177 -20.99 -4.60 1.67
CA LEU A 177 -20.63 -5.27 0.43
C LEU A 177 -21.36 -6.62 0.29
N GLY A 178 -21.52 -7.36 1.38
CA GLY A 178 -22.32 -8.59 1.42
C GLY A 178 -23.77 -8.34 1.02
N LYS A 179 -24.44 -7.39 1.68
CA LYS A 179 -25.83 -7.00 1.33
C LYS A 179 -25.97 -6.53 -0.11
N LYS A 180 -24.99 -5.76 -0.61
CA LYS A 180 -25.00 -5.29 -2.01
C LYS A 180 -24.87 -6.45 -2.98
N GLU A 181 -24.02 -7.43 -2.68
CA GLU A 181 -23.88 -8.62 -3.51
C GLU A 181 -25.12 -9.51 -3.42
N GLU A 182 -25.70 -9.74 -2.24
CA GLU A 182 -26.97 -10.45 -2.08
C GLU A 182 -28.10 -9.80 -2.89
N ALA A 183 -28.26 -8.48 -2.81
CA ALA A 183 -29.26 -7.74 -3.58
C ALA A 183 -29.00 -7.85 -5.10
N ARG A 184 -27.75 -7.77 -5.52
CA ARG A 184 -27.35 -7.97 -6.92
C ARG A 184 -27.68 -9.39 -7.39
N LEU A 185 -27.41 -10.39 -6.55
CA LEU A 185 -27.70 -11.79 -6.84
C LEU A 185 -29.21 -12.05 -6.86
N ALA A 186 -29.99 -11.47 -5.96
CA ALA A 186 -31.45 -11.55 -5.95
C ALA A 186 -32.05 -10.93 -7.22
N LYS A 187 -31.55 -9.77 -7.66
CA LYS A 187 -31.95 -9.14 -8.94
C LYS A 187 -31.55 -9.98 -10.16
N LYS A 188 -30.43 -10.69 -10.09
CA LYS A 188 -29.99 -11.61 -11.15
C LYS A 188 -30.81 -12.91 -11.16
N ASN A 189 -31.32 -13.32 -10.01
CA ASN A 189 -32.16 -14.51 -9.84
C ASN A 189 -33.62 -14.31 -10.29
N SER A 190 -34.04 -13.11 -10.73
CA SER A 190 -35.37 -12.91 -11.36
C SER A 190 -35.44 -13.43 -12.80
N ARG A 191 -34.58 -14.39 -13.15
CA ARG A 191 -34.52 -15.02 -14.47
C ARG A 191 -35.49 -16.18 -14.51
N ASP A 192 -36.25 -16.26 -15.60
CA ASP A 192 -37.13 -17.38 -15.91
C ASP A 192 -36.33 -18.70 -15.97
N PRO A 193 -36.60 -19.67 -15.07
CA PRO A 193 -35.88 -20.94 -15.01
C PRO A 193 -36.09 -21.81 -16.26
N SER A 194 -37.07 -21.50 -17.12
CA SER A 194 -37.28 -22.20 -18.39
C SER A 194 -36.26 -21.83 -19.47
N LYS A 195 -35.52 -20.73 -19.32
CA LYS A 195 -34.55 -20.26 -20.34
C LYS A 195 -33.16 -20.87 -20.13
N PRO A 196 -32.60 -21.58 -21.12
CA PRO A 196 -31.27 -22.18 -21.01
C PRO A 196 -30.18 -21.14 -20.77
N VAL A 197 -29.16 -21.51 -19.99
CA VAL A 197 -27.99 -20.67 -19.72
C VAL A 197 -26.81 -21.22 -20.51
N TYR A 198 -26.27 -20.38 -21.39
CA TYR A 198 -25.11 -20.74 -22.21
C TYR A 198 -23.81 -20.66 -21.43
N VAL A 199 -22.85 -21.52 -21.77
CA VAL A 199 -21.46 -21.39 -21.32
C VAL A 199 -20.79 -20.28 -22.15
N LYS A 200 -20.14 -19.32 -21.48
CA LYS A 200 -19.37 -18.26 -22.14
C LYS A 200 -17.94 -18.71 -22.44
N ASP A 201 -17.31 -19.37 -21.47
CA ASP A 201 -15.91 -19.80 -21.58
C ASP A 201 -15.63 -20.98 -20.65
N ILE A 202 -14.58 -21.75 -20.93
CA ILE A 202 -14.09 -22.83 -20.10
C ILE A 202 -12.58 -22.68 -19.94
N ARG A 203 -12.15 -22.34 -18.72
CA ARG A 203 -10.75 -22.15 -18.37
C ARG A 203 -10.24 -23.33 -17.55
N HIS A 204 -8.98 -23.70 -17.72
CA HIS A 204 -8.38 -24.77 -16.93
C HIS A 204 -6.96 -24.44 -16.49
N TRP A 205 -6.57 -25.03 -15.34
CA TRP A 205 -5.21 -24.98 -14.81
C TRP A 205 -4.87 -26.36 -14.26
N SER A 206 -3.77 -26.93 -14.72
CA SER A 206 -3.27 -28.22 -14.23
C SER A 206 -1.98 -28.02 -13.44
N THR A 207 -1.89 -28.69 -12.30
CA THR A 207 -0.66 -28.90 -11.54
C THR A 207 -0.35 -30.39 -11.52
N GLN A 208 0.76 -30.79 -10.91
CA GLN A 208 1.10 -32.21 -10.77
C GLN A 208 0.03 -33.02 -9.99
N ASN A 209 -0.77 -32.36 -9.15
CA ASN A 209 -1.66 -33.03 -8.19
C ASN A 209 -3.15 -32.69 -8.33
N TYR A 210 -3.52 -31.75 -9.22
CA TYR A 210 -4.93 -31.44 -9.52
C TYR A 210 -5.07 -30.67 -10.83
N THR A 211 -6.25 -30.79 -11.45
CA THR A 211 -6.70 -29.91 -12.52
C THR A 211 -7.92 -29.14 -12.04
N ARG A 212 -7.89 -27.82 -12.15
CA ARG A 212 -9.02 -26.93 -11.90
C ARG A 212 -9.65 -26.58 -13.23
N VAL A 213 -10.95 -26.82 -13.38
CA VAL A 213 -11.76 -26.33 -14.50
C VAL A 213 -12.70 -25.26 -13.95
N VAL A 214 -12.74 -24.11 -14.61
CA VAL A 214 -13.67 -23.01 -14.31
C VAL A 214 -14.54 -22.80 -15.53
N VAL A 215 -15.83 -23.07 -15.38
CA VAL A 215 -16.84 -22.86 -16.43
C VAL A 215 -17.45 -21.49 -16.19
N ASP A 216 -17.15 -20.54 -17.07
CA ASP A 216 -17.74 -19.22 -17.05
C ASP A 216 -19.11 -19.29 -17.71
N MET A 217 -20.16 -19.15 -16.92
CA MET A 217 -21.53 -19.21 -17.42
C MET A 217 -22.02 -17.81 -17.83
N ALA A 218 -22.88 -17.74 -18.85
CA ALA A 218 -23.53 -16.51 -19.24
C ALA A 218 -24.35 -15.90 -18.11
N ASP A 219 -24.90 -16.77 -17.25
CA ASP A 219 -25.70 -16.44 -16.09
C ASP A 219 -25.52 -17.48 -14.97
N ARG A 220 -26.11 -17.27 -13.79
CA ARG A 220 -25.99 -18.19 -12.65
C ARG A 220 -26.86 -19.42 -12.88
N ILE A 221 -26.31 -20.61 -12.63
CA ILE A 221 -27.04 -21.89 -12.63
C ILE A 221 -26.96 -22.53 -11.24
N THR A 222 -27.98 -23.29 -10.87
CA THR A 222 -27.87 -24.27 -9.78
C THR A 222 -27.16 -25.50 -10.32
N TYR A 223 -26.13 -25.97 -9.62
CA TYR A 223 -25.40 -27.18 -9.98
C TYR A 223 -25.32 -28.09 -8.75
N ARG A 224 -25.30 -29.40 -8.99
CA ARG A 224 -24.93 -30.38 -7.97
C ARG A 224 -23.45 -30.67 -8.13
N HIS A 225 -22.71 -30.65 -7.04
CA HIS A 225 -21.34 -31.14 -7.01
C HIS A 225 -21.36 -32.53 -6.38
N HIS A 226 -20.52 -33.42 -6.90
CA HIS A 226 -20.24 -34.70 -6.29
C HIS A 226 -18.74 -34.77 -6.07
N LEU A 227 -18.30 -35.22 -4.90
CA LEU A 227 -16.88 -35.38 -4.59
C LEU A 227 -16.58 -36.87 -4.42
N LEU A 228 -15.78 -37.43 -5.32
CA LEU A 228 -15.23 -38.76 -5.13
C LEU A 228 -14.14 -38.68 -4.06
N ARG A 229 -14.33 -39.46 -3.00
CA ARG A 229 -13.34 -39.61 -1.93
C ARG A 229 -12.07 -40.25 -2.50
N ARG A 230 -10.94 -40.02 -1.82
CA ARG A 230 -9.67 -40.68 -2.11
C ARG A 230 -9.88 -42.20 -2.09
N ASP A 231 -9.34 -42.88 -3.09
CA ASP A 231 -9.37 -44.35 -3.19
C ASP A 231 -7.94 -44.88 -2.99
N PRO A 232 -7.61 -45.41 -1.80
CA PRO A 232 -6.30 -45.95 -1.50
C PRO A 232 -5.97 -47.23 -2.28
N ALA A 233 -6.97 -48.05 -2.59
CA ALA A 233 -6.78 -49.33 -3.29
C ALA A 233 -6.35 -49.09 -4.74
N LEU A 234 -6.86 -48.03 -5.37
CA LEU A 234 -6.49 -47.64 -6.73
C LEU A 234 -5.41 -46.54 -6.80
N LYS A 235 -4.81 -46.14 -5.66
CA LYS A 235 -3.86 -45.01 -5.54
C LYS A 235 -4.38 -43.70 -6.15
N LYS A 236 -5.69 -43.44 -6.12
CA LYS A 236 -6.29 -42.23 -6.71
C LYS A 236 -6.62 -41.17 -5.65
N PRO A 237 -6.22 -39.90 -5.84
CA PRO A 237 -6.62 -38.81 -4.94
C PRO A 237 -8.12 -38.50 -5.07
N GLY A 238 -8.67 -37.78 -4.09
CA GLY A 238 -10.05 -37.30 -4.15
C GLY A 238 -10.25 -36.36 -5.33
N ARG A 239 -11.37 -36.48 -6.04
CA ARG A 239 -11.62 -35.76 -7.30
C ARG A 239 -13.11 -35.48 -7.51
N LEU A 240 -13.44 -34.42 -8.25
CA LEU A 240 -14.80 -34.20 -8.75
C LEU A 240 -14.99 -35.11 -9.99
N PRO A 241 -16.06 -35.91 -10.10
CA PRO A 241 -16.35 -36.64 -11.31
C PRO A 241 -16.86 -35.71 -12.41
N TRP A 242 -16.48 -35.99 -13.66
CA TRP A 242 -17.17 -35.49 -14.84
C TRP A 242 -18.50 -36.24 -15.04
N PRO A 243 -19.54 -35.60 -15.60
CA PRO A 243 -20.84 -36.22 -15.84
C PRO A 243 -20.80 -37.19 -17.03
N ASP A 244 -20.28 -38.40 -16.83
CA ASP A 244 -20.43 -39.51 -17.79
C ASP A 244 -21.51 -40.51 -17.35
N SER A 245 -22.35 -40.13 -16.38
CA SER A 245 -23.46 -40.98 -15.92
C SER A 245 -24.71 -40.17 -15.67
N LEU A 246 -25.33 -39.68 -16.74
CA LEU A 246 -26.78 -39.74 -16.86
C LEU A 246 -27.15 -41.20 -17.12
N VAL A 247 -27.15 -42.01 -16.06
CA VAL A 247 -27.89 -43.26 -16.06
C VAL A 247 -29.23 -42.96 -15.42
N SER A 248 -30.26 -43.13 -16.23
CA SER A 248 -31.66 -43.11 -15.87
C SER A 248 -31.92 -43.87 -14.56
N MET A 249 -32.57 -43.19 -13.61
CA MET A 249 -33.64 -43.68 -12.73
C MET A 249 -34.24 -42.50 -11.98
#